data_AF-A0A1V6IZB8-F1
#
_entry.id   AF-A0A1V6IZB8-F1
#
_cell.length_a   1.000
_cell.length_b   1.000
_cell.length_c   1.000
_cell.angle_alpha   90.00
_cell.angle_beta   90.00
_cell.angle_gamma   90.00
#
_symmetry.space_group_name_H-M   'P 1'
#
loop_
_entity.id
_entity.type
_entity.pdbx_description
1 polymer ?
#
loop_
_entity_poly.entity_id
_entity_poly.type
_entity_poly.pdbx_seq_one_letter_code
_entity_poly.pdbx_strand_id
1 'polypeptide(L)'
;MGYQALNTLGRRIQNGEKRVRVFGDEFDVKAEVQTLNAFSAHADRLELLRYIRGAKPKHVFLVHGEPSQRAALAERVGRLPHTTVELPANGDVVDLSSYLRPTA
;
A
#
# COMPACT_ATOMS: atom_id res chain seq x y z
N MET A 1 -3.52 7.20 -14.24
CA MET A 1 -4.44 7.20 -13.09
C MET A 1 -4.29 5.87 -12.36
N GLY A 2 -4.03 5.88 -11.05
CA GLY A 2 -3.86 4.65 -10.25
C GLY A 2 -2.41 4.21 -10.02
N TYR A 3 -2.23 3.28 -9.08
CA TYR A 3 -0.93 2.76 -8.66
C TYR A 3 -0.22 2.02 -9.82
N GLN A 4 1.04 2.36 -10.07
CA GLN A 4 1.88 1.65 -11.04
C GLN A 4 2.81 0.70 -10.29
N ALA A 5 2.58 -0.62 -10.38
CA ALA A 5 3.40 -1.59 -9.66
C ALA A 5 4.88 -1.53 -10.06
N LEU A 6 5.76 -1.94 -9.13
CA LEU A 6 7.19 -2.05 -9.39
C LEU A 6 7.45 -2.92 -10.62
N ASN A 7 8.45 -2.55 -11.43
CA ASN A 7 8.84 -3.20 -12.68
C ASN A 7 7.86 -3.10 -13.86
N THR A 8 6.74 -2.37 -13.71
CA THR A 8 5.87 -2.08 -14.86
C THR A 8 6.44 -0.97 -15.73
N LEU A 9 6.16 -1.01 -17.03
CA LEU A 9 6.47 0.07 -17.96
C LEU A 9 5.91 1.42 -17.48
N GLY A 10 4.68 1.43 -16.96
CA GLY A 10 4.05 2.63 -16.44
C GLY A 10 4.79 3.24 -15.25
N ARG A 11 5.34 2.42 -14.33
CA ARG A 11 6.16 2.90 -13.21
C ARG A 11 7.47 3.54 -13.70
N ARG A 12 8.10 2.97 -14.74
CA ARG A 12 9.31 3.52 -15.37
C ARG A 12 9.05 4.89 -16.00
N ILE A 13 7.98 5.00 -16.78
CA ILE A 13 7.55 6.25 -17.39
C ILE A 13 7.22 7.29 -16.31
N GLN A 14 6.48 6.89 -15.27
CA GLN A 14 6.13 7.76 -14.14
C GLN A 14 7.36 8.24 -13.36
N ASN A 15 8.40 7.42 -13.23
CA ASN A 15 9.67 7.79 -12.59
C ASN A 15 10.51 8.74 -13.46
N GLY A 16 10.08 9.05 -14.69
CA GLY A 16 10.76 9.99 -15.58
C GLY A 16 11.86 9.39 -16.44
N GLU A 17 11.90 8.06 -16.61
CA GLU A 17 12.82 7.41 -17.54
C GLU A 17 12.67 7.99 -18.95
N LYS A 18 13.79 8.41 -19.56
CA LYS A 18 13.79 9.07 -20.87
C LYS A 18 13.73 8.08 -22.04
N ARG A 19 14.08 6.82 -21.80
CA ARG A 19 13.99 5.72 -22.76
C ARG A 19 13.30 4.53 -22.12
N VAL A 20 12.38 3.91 -22.84
CA VAL A 20 11.61 2.76 -22.37
C VAL A 20 11.44 1.72 -23.48
N ARG A 21 11.20 0.47 -23.10
CA ARG A 21 11.02 -0.64 -24.03
C ARG A 21 9.56 -0.98 -24.21
N VAL A 22 9.09 -1.05 -25.45
CA VAL A 22 7.72 -1.42 -25.81
C VAL A 22 7.80 -2.54 -26.86
N PHE A 23 7.24 -3.70 -26.56
CA PHE A 23 7.27 -4.90 -27.43
C PHE A 23 8.66 -5.34 -27.94
N GLY A 24 9.73 -5.00 -27.21
CA GLY A 24 11.10 -5.39 -27.57
C GLY A 24 11.92 -4.27 -28.19
N ASP A 25 11.31 -3.16 -28.58
CA ASP A 25 11.98 -2.01 -29.17
C ASP A 25 12.13 -0.87 -28.17
N GLU A 26 13.20 -0.09 -28.28
CA GLU A 26 13.45 1.09 -27.44
C GLU A 26 12.83 2.36 -28.03
N PHE A 27 12.22 3.17 -27.18
CA PHE A 27 11.58 4.43 -27.55
C PHE A 27 11.95 5.55 -26.57
N ASP A 28 12.10 6.77 -27.09
CA ASP A 28 12.26 7.98 -26.28
C ASP A 28 10.91 8.48 -25.73
N VAL A 29 10.87 8.79 -24.44
CA VAL A 29 9.72 9.42 -23.80
C VAL A 29 9.79 10.93 -24.04
N LYS A 30 9.15 11.37 -25.13
CA LYS A 30 9.07 12.79 -25.54
C LYS A 30 7.85 13.53 -24.97
N ALA A 31 6.84 12.79 -24.55
CA ALA A 31 5.62 13.36 -24.00
C ALA A 31 5.84 13.90 -22.59
N GLU A 32 5.07 14.92 -22.22
CA GLU A 32 4.96 15.34 -20.82
C GLU A 32 4.21 14.27 -20.03
N VAL A 33 4.78 13.87 -18.88
CA VAL A 33 4.20 12.84 -18.02
C VAL A 33 3.68 13.51 -16.75
N GLN A 34 2.36 13.52 -16.57
CA GLN A 34 1.72 13.98 -15.34
C GLN A 34 1.07 12.81 -14.60
N THR A 35 1.23 12.78 -13.28
CA THR A 35 0.56 11.81 -12.40
C THR A 35 -0.52 12.51 -11.60
N LEU A 36 -1.77 12.14 -11.86
CA LEU A 36 -2.92 12.57 -11.08
C LEU A 36 -3.28 11.49 -10.05
N ASN A 37 -2.98 11.76 -8.78
CA ASN A 37 -3.20 10.81 -7.68
C ASN A 37 -4.65 10.82 -7.13
N ALA A 38 -5.41 11.89 -7.39
CA ALA A 38 -6.73 12.13 -6.82
C ALA A 38 -7.84 11.17 -7.30
N PHE A 39 -7.61 10.39 -8.35
CA PHE A 39 -8.60 9.50 -8.97
C PHE A 39 -8.31 8.01 -8.79
N SER A 40 -7.40 7.65 -7.87
CA SER A 40 -7.02 6.24 -7.68
C SER A 40 -8.10 5.37 -7.01
N ALA A 41 -9.17 5.99 -6.47
CA ALA A 41 -10.21 5.36 -5.65
C ALA A 41 -9.71 4.59 -4.41
N HIS A 42 -8.40 4.61 -4.14
CA HIS A 42 -7.81 4.05 -2.94
C HIS A 42 -7.78 5.11 -1.85
N ALA A 43 -8.15 4.70 -0.64
CA ALA A 43 -8.09 5.57 0.53
C ALA A 43 -6.64 6.04 0.76
N ASP A 44 -6.48 7.34 1.00
CA ASP A 44 -5.17 7.87 1.35
C ASP A 44 -4.78 7.48 2.79
N ARG A 45 -3.55 7.83 3.18
CA ARG A 45 -3.04 7.53 4.51
C ARG A 45 -3.88 8.12 5.65
N LEU A 46 -4.42 9.32 5.48
CA LEU A 46 -5.24 9.98 6.50
C LEU A 46 -6.60 9.32 6.62
N GLU A 47 -7.18 8.93 5.48
CA GLU A 47 -8.45 8.21 5.41
C GLU A 47 -8.34 6.84 6.08
N LEU A 48 -7.27 6.08 5.80
CA LEU A 48 -6.99 4.80 6.46
C LEU A 48 -6.83 4.96 7.98
N LEU A 49 -6.08 5.96 8.44
CA LEU A 49 -5.92 6.21 9.89
C LEU A 49 -7.23 6.62 10.55
N ARG A 50 -8.04 7.44 9.87
CA ARG A 50 -9.37 7.82 10.34
C ARG A 50 -10.29 6.60 10.44
N TYR A 51 -10.25 5.73 9.45
CA TYR A 51 -11.02 4.48 9.44
C TYR A 51 -10.64 3.58 10.63
N ILE A 52 -9.35 3.34 10.85
CA ILE A 52 -8.86 2.51 11.97
C ILE A 52 -9.27 3.12 13.31
N ARG A 53 -9.15 4.44 13.48
CA ARG A 53 -9.58 5.13 14.72
C ARG A 53 -11.07 5.00 14.98
N GLY A 54 -11.90 5.02 13.94
CA GLY A 54 -13.35 4.85 14.05
C GLY A 54 -13.72 3.42 14.45
N ALA A 55 -13.06 2.43 13.84
CA ALA A 55 -13.31 1.01 14.10
C ALA A 55 -12.77 0.53 15.46
N LYS A 56 -11.75 1.20 16.03
CA LYS A 56 -11.07 0.84 17.28
C LYS A 56 -10.69 -0.66 17.36
N PRO A 57 -10.01 -1.21 16.33
CA PRO A 57 -9.66 -2.62 16.33
C PRO A 57 -8.59 -2.91 17.38
N LYS A 58 -8.62 -4.12 17.96
CA LYS A 58 -7.54 -4.60 18.83
C LYS A 58 -6.29 -4.99 18.03
N HIS A 59 -6.49 -5.51 16.82
CA HIS A 59 -5.42 -6.02 15.94
C HIS A 59 -5.64 -5.55 14.50
N VAL A 60 -4.56 -5.13 13.84
CA VAL A 60 -4.55 -4.67 12.44
C VAL A 60 -3.45 -5.41 11.70
N PHE A 61 -3.82 -6.09 10.62
CA PHE A 61 -2.87 -6.71 9.69
C PHE A 61 -2.78 -5.82 8.45
N LEU A 62 -1.64 -5.17 8.26
CA LEU A 62 -1.41 -4.36 7.07
C LEU A 62 -0.92 -5.27 5.97
N VAL A 63 -1.76 -5.52 4.98
CA VAL A 63 -1.45 -6.28 3.76
C VAL A 63 -1.41 -5.33 2.55
N HIS A 64 -1.26 -5.90 1.35
CA HIS A 64 -1.33 -5.22 0.04
C HIS A 64 -0.82 -3.77 0.01
N GLY A 65 0.45 -3.61 -0.30
CA GLY A 65 1.10 -2.31 -0.44
C GLY A 65 2.60 -2.49 -0.50
N GLU A 66 3.32 -1.47 -0.96
CA GLU A 66 4.78 -1.52 -0.99
C GLU A 66 5.35 -1.62 0.43
N PRO A 67 6.45 -2.36 0.65
CA PRO A 67 7.01 -2.58 1.98
C PRO A 67 7.26 -1.28 2.76
N SER A 68 7.80 -0.25 2.10
CA SER A 68 8.07 1.04 2.71
C SER A 68 6.80 1.80 3.10
N GLN A 69 5.75 1.72 2.27
CA GLN A 69 4.47 2.36 2.55
C GLN A 69 3.72 1.66 3.70
N ARG A 70 3.74 0.32 3.71
CA ARG A 70 3.17 -0.48 4.80
C ARG A 70 3.88 -0.20 6.12
N ALA A 71 5.22 -0.17 6.13
CA ALA A 71 6.00 0.16 7.33
C ALA A 71 5.68 1.57 7.86
N ALA A 72 5.60 2.56 6.98
CA ALA A 72 5.24 3.93 7.35
C ALA A 72 3.81 4.06 7.91
N LEU A 73 2.86 3.26 7.40
CA LEU A 73 1.51 3.22 7.97
C LEU A 73 1.50 2.48 9.31
N ALA A 74 2.23 1.37 9.43
CA ALA A 74 2.33 0.60 10.67
C ALA A 74 2.86 1.44 11.82
N GLU A 75 3.91 2.22 11.61
CA GLU A 75 4.47 3.11 12.63
C GLU A 75 3.41 4.08 13.19
N ARG A 76 2.50 4.55 12.33
CA ARG A 76 1.42 5.46 12.74
C ARG A 76 0.28 4.72 13.44
N VAL A 77 -0.07 3.53 12.98
CA VAL A 77 -1.09 2.68 13.61
C VAL A 77 -0.63 2.21 14.98
N GLY A 78 0.65 1.87 15.16
CA GLY A 78 1.22 1.46 16.44
C GLY A 78 1.25 2.56 17.51
N ARG A 79 1.04 3.83 17.12
CA ARG A 79 0.84 4.95 18.07
C ARG A 79 -0.61 5.08 18.54
N LEU A 80 -1.55 4.29 18.00
CA LEU A 80 -2.93 4.28 18.45
C LEU A 80 -3.06 3.44 19.73
N PRO A 81 -3.82 3.91 20.72
CA PRO A 81 -3.97 3.16 21.97
C PRO A 81 -4.76 1.87 21.72
N HIS A 82 -4.36 0.80 22.40
CA HIS A 82 -5.03 -0.51 22.38
C HIS A 82 -5.14 -1.17 21.00
N THR A 83 -4.31 -0.76 20.03
CA THR A 83 -4.24 -1.35 18.69
C THR A 83 -2.86 -1.94 18.45
N THR A 84 -2.76 -3.23 18.20
CA THR A 84 -1.54 -3.90 17.73
C THR A 84 -1.55 -3.94 16.20
N VAL A 85 -0.39 -3.75 15.57
CA VAL A 85 -0.24 -3.81 14.12
C VAL A 85 0.84 -4.82 13.72
N GLU A 86 0.53 -5.62 12.70
CA GLU A 86 1.42 -6.64 12.15
C GLU A 86 1.56 -6.46 10.64
N LEU A 87 2.73 -6.82 10.09
CA LEU A 87 3.02 -6.77 8.64
C LEU A 87 3.35 -8.17 8.11
N PRO A 88 2.35 -9.01 7.82
CA PRO A 88 2.60 -10.33 7.24
C PRO A 88 3.31 -10.23 5.88
N ALA A 89 4.31 -11.08 5.64
CA ALA A 89 4.89 -11.27 4.33
C ALA A 89 3.97 -12.10 3.42
N ASN A 90 4.28 -12.13 2.12
CA ASN A 90 3.53 -12.97 1.19
C ASN A 90 3.75 -14.45 1.54
N GLY A 91 2.64 -15.17 1.75
CA GLY A 91 2.67 -16.58 2.13
C GLY A 91 2.68 -16.83 3.64
N ASP A 92 2.77 -15.78 4.47
CA ASP A 92 2.62 -15.94 5.91
C ASP A 92 1.18 -16.34 6.25
N VAL A 93 1.07 -17.23 7.24
CA VAL A 93 -0.21 -17.68 7.80
C VAL A 93 -0.33 -17.10 9.19
N VAL A 94 -1.40 -16.33 9.41
CA VAL A 94 -1.75 -15.81 10.74
C VAL A 94 -2.90 -16.65 11.28
N ASP A 95 -2.67 -17.32 12.42
CA ASP A 95 -3.74 -18.00 13.13
C ASP A 95 -4.54 -17.01 13.98
N LEU A 96 -5.82 -16.84 13.63
CA LEU A 96 -6.73 -15.94 14.34
C LEU A 96 -7.28 -16.52 15.66
N SER A 97 -7.08 -17.82 15.92
CA SER A 97 -7.63 -18.51 17.09
C SER A 97 -7.17 -17.89 18.42
N SER A 98 -5.93 -17.42 18.48
CA SER A 98 -5.37 -16.75 19.66
C SER A 98 -5.97 -15.37 19.96
N TYR A 99 -6.65 -14.78 18.96
CA TYR A 99 -7.28 -13.46 19.05
C TYR A 99 -8.79 -13.55 19.33
N LEU A 100 -9.39 -14.72 19.09
CA LEU A 100 -10.77 -15.04 19.41
C LEU A 100 -10.81 -15.53 20.86
N ARG A 101 -11.23 -14.66 21.79
CA ARG A 101 -11.64 -15.17 23.12
C ARG A 101 -12.84 -16.12 22.91
N PRO A 102 -12.94 -17.24 23.64
CA PRO A 102 -14.17 -18.01 23.68
C PRO A 102 -15.29 -17.06 24.10
N THR A 103 -16.33 -16.95 23.28
CA THR A 103 -17.61 -16.41 23.72
C THR A 103 -18.13 -17.37 24.79
N ALA A 104 -18.03 -16.95 26.05
CA ALA A 104 -18.74 -17.56 27.16
C ALA A 104 -20.24 -17.27 27.04
#